data_AF-A0AAW8W5M7-F1
#
_entry.id   AF-A0AAW8W5M7-F1
#
_cell.length_a   1.000
_cell.length_b   1.000
_cell.length_c   1.000
_cell.angle_alpha   90.00
_cell.angle_beta   90.00
_cell.angle_gamma   90.00
#
_symmetry.space_group_name_H-M   'P 1'
#
loop_
_entity.id
_entity.type
_entity.pdbx_description
1 polymer ?
#
loop_
_entity_poly.entity_id
_entity_poly.type
_entity_poly.pdbx_seq_one_letter_code
_entity_poly.pdbx_strand_id
1 'polypeptide(L)'
;MDEKVDVTALHDFYRSLSELVGVEAMLAIYQQYKGMQMTIPSHLYDRQLAAEKVLMKYNGHNQQALAREYGYSQKWIQRVVHQTKK
;
A
#
# COMPACT_ATOMS: atom_id res chain seq x y z
N MET A 1 -4.96 23.96 -17.20
CA MET A 1 -3.74 24.60 -16.65
C MET A 1 -2.57 23.75 -17.11
N ASP A 2 -2.08 24.01 -18.33
CA ASP A 2 -0.82 23.43 -18.82
C ASP A 2 0.33 24.29 -18.30
N GLU A 3 0.51 24.29 -16.99
CA GLU A 3 1.69 24.91 -16.40
C GLU A 3 2.82 23.90 -16.54
N LYS A 4 3.73 24.16 -17.48
CA LYS A 4 4.95 23.38 -17.65
C LYS A 4 5.77 23.49 -16.37
N VAL A 5 5.64 22.51 -15.49
CA VAL A 5 6.46 22.39 -14.28
C VAL A 5 7.92 22.37 -14.71
N ASP A 6 8.71 23.30 -14.17
CA ASP A 6 10.16 23.24 -14.32
C ASP A 6 10.73 22.12 -13.45
N VAL A 7 10.85 20.93 -14.05
CA VAL A 7 11.39 19.73 -13.40
C VAL A 7 12.83 19.95 -12.92
N THR A 8 13.59 20.86 -13.55
CA THR A 8 15.00 21.11 -13.20
C THR A 8 15.16 21.87 -11.89
N ALA A 9 14.12 22.58 -11.45
CA ALA A 9 14.10 23.32 -10.19
C ALA A 9 13.33 22.60 -9.06
N LEU A 10 12.82 21.38 -9.31
CA LEU A 10 12.14 20.60 -8.27
C LEU A 10 13.11 20.18 -7.17
N HIS A 11 12.63 20.26 -5.93
CA HIS A 11 13.27 19.63 -4.78
C HIS A 11 13.48 18.14 -5.06
N ASP A 12 14.61 17.58 -4.62
CA ASP A 12 15.06 16.23 -4.99
C ASP A 12 14.00 15.14 -4.73
N PHE A 13 13.25 15.26 -3.65
CA PHE A 13 12.09 14.41 -3.36
C PHE A 13 11.05 14.42 -4.49
N TYR A 14 10.60 15.60 -4.93
CA TYR A 14 9.60 15.73 -5.99
C TYR A 14 10.15 15.38 -7.36
N ARG A 15 11.45 15.59 -7.60
CA ARG A 15 12.12 15.10 -8.81
C ARG A 15 12.06 13.58 -8.87
N SER A 16 12.52 12.91 -7.81
CA SER A 16 12.51 11.45 -7.70
C SER A 16 11.10 10.89 -7.79
N LEU A 17 10.13 11.56 -7.15
CA LEU A 17 8.73 11.19 -7.23
C LEU A 17 8.18 11.36 -8.65
N SER A 18 8.50 12.46 -9.35
CA SER A 18 8.09 12.68 -10.73
C SER A 18 8.69 11.68 -11.71
N GLU A 19 9.91 11.20 -11.47
CA GLU A 19 10.54 10.13 -12.26
C GLU A 19 9.84 8.78 -12.02
N LEU A 20 9.36 8.54 -10.80
CA LEU A 20 8.68 7.31 -10.41
C LEU A 20 7.22 7.24 -10.92
N VAL A 21 6.45 8.33 -10.78
CA VAL A 21 4.99 8.31 -11.03
C VAL A 21 4.53 9.28 -12.13
N GLY A 22 5.44 10.07 -12.71
CA GLY A 22 5.11 11.13 -13.67
C GLY A 22 4.76 12.47 -12.99
N VAL A 23 4.90 13.56 -13.74
CA VAL A 23 4.70 14.93 -13.23
C VAL A 23 3.25 15.17 -12.76
N GLU A 24 2.26 14.69 -13.51
CA GLU A 24 0.84 14.91 -13.19
C GLU A 24 0.43 14.25 -11.87
N ALA A 25 0.79 12.97 -11.67
CA ALA A 25 0.51 12.27 -10.43
C ALA A 25 1.33 12.83 -9.24
N MET A 26 2.56 13.24 -9.49
CA MET A 26 3.38 13.95 -8.47
C MET A 26 2.69 15.24 -8.02
N LEU A 27 2.14 16.04 -8.94
CA LEU A 27 1.39 17.25 -8.60
C LEU A 27 0.13 16.96 -7.80
N ALA A 28 -0.61 15.89 -8.11
CA ALA A 28 -1.77 15.48 -7.32
C ALA A 28 -1.38 15.16 -5.86
N ILE A 29 -0.28 14.43 -5.67
CA ILE A 29 0.27 14.13 -4.34
C ILE A 29 0.71 15.42 -3.63
N TYR A 30 1.42 16.33 -4.32
CA TYR A 30 1.82 17.61 -3.75
C TYR A 30 0.62 18.44 -3.30
N GLN A 31 -0.39 18.60 -4.15
CA GLN A 31 -1.58 19.38 -3.80
C GLN A 31 -2.32 18.81 -2.60
N GLN A 32 -2.42 17.48 -2.50
CA GLN A 32 -3.16 16.81 -1.44
C GLN A 32 -2.41 16.80 -0.10
N TYR A 33 -1.07 16.66 -0.11
CA TYR A 33 -0.32 16.30 1.10
C TYR A 33 0.78 17.30 1.49
N LYS A 34 1.02 18.38 0.74
CA LYS A 34 2.06 19.37 1.08
C LYS A 34 1.89 19.91 2.50
N GLY A 35 3.01 19.97 3.24
CA GLY A 35 3.03 20.45 4.63
C GLY A 35 2.62 19.41 5.67
N MET A 36 2.13 18.22 5.28
CA MET A 36 1.82 17.13 6.21
C MET A 36 3.06 16.29 6.53
N GLN A 37 3.18 15.83 7.77
CA GLN A 37 4.10 14.75 8.12
C GLN A 37 3.41 13.40 7.84
N MET A 38 3.92 12.63 6.90
CA MET A 38 3.38 11.32 6.53
C MET A 38 4.39 10.20 6.78
N THR A 39 3.89 9.04 7.19
CA THR A 39 4.66 7.80 7.25
C THR A 39 4.07 6.82 6.24
N ILE A 40 4.92 6.15 5.47
CA ILE A 40 4.49 5.13 4.51
C ILE A 40 4.41 3.79 5.25
N PRO A 41 3.24 3.13 5.31
CA PRO A 41 3.11 1.81 5.94
C PRO A 41 3.98 0.76 5.24
N SER A 42 4.56 -0.16 6.02
CA SER A 42 5.33 -1.30 5.47
C SER A 42 4.44 -2.40 4.91
N HIS A 43 3.19 -2.48 5.36
CA HIS A 43 2.19 -3.42 4.84
C HIS A 43 1.25 -2.69 3.90
N LEU A 44 1.12 -3.21 2.67
CA LEU A 44 0.24 -2.66 1.65
C LEU A 44 -1.24 -2.77 2.04
N TYR A 45 -1.64 -3.89 2.63
CA TYR A 45 -3.03 -4.16 3.01
C TYR A 45 -3.26 -3.88 4.49
N ASP A 46 -4.38 -3.21 4.79
CA ASP A 46 -4.88 -3.11 6.16
C ASP A 46 -5.07 -4.50 6.79
N ARG A 47 -4.68 -4.62 8.05
CA ARG A 47 -4.65 -5.90 8.75
C ARG A 47 -6.04 -6.47 9.01
N GLN A 48 -7.02 -5.63 9.33
CA GLN A 48 -8.39 -6.08 9.62
C GLN A 48 -9.09 -6.47 8.33
N LEU A 49 -9.03 -5.61 7.31
CA LEU A 49 -9.61 -5.90 6.00
C LEU A 49 -8.97 -7.13 5.35
N ALA A 50 -7.65 -7.29 5.45
CA ALA A 50 -6.98 -8.50 4.97
C ALA A 50 -7.47 -9.75 5.70
N ALA A 51 -7.70 -9.69 7.02
CA ALA A 51 -8.20 -10.84 7.77
C ALA A 51 -9.60 -11.28 7.30
N GLU A 52 -10.51 -10.32 7.08
CA GLU A 52 -11.84 -10.61 6.52
C GLU A 52 -11.74 -11.30 5.16
N LYS A 53 -10.90 -10.79 4.25
CA LYS A 53 -10.70 -11.39 2.93
C LYS A 53 -10.05 -12.77 3.00
N VAL A 54 -9.12 -12.97 3.92
CA VAL A 54 -8.51 -14.29 4.17
C VAL A 54 -9.57 -15.30 4.57
N LEU A 55 -10.48 -14.95 5.49
CA LEU A 55 -11.56 -15.86 5.91
C LEU A 55 -12.51 -16.20 4.76
N MET A 56 -12.85 -15.22 3.92
CA MET A 56 -13.71 -15.45 2.75
C MET A 56 -13.05 -16.33 1.68
N LYS A 57 -11.73 -16.21 1.47
CA LYS A 57 -10.99 -16.94 0.43
C LYS A 57 -10.37 -18.25 0.90
N TYR A 58 -10.40 -18.55 2.20
CA TYR A 58 -9.74 -19.71 2.74
C TYR A 58 -10.44 -21.01 2.31
N ASN A 59 -9.69 -21.92 1.68
CA ASN A 59 -10.23 -23.18 1.17
C ASN A 59 -9.72 -24.43 1.92
N GLY A 60 -9.06 -24.24 3.06
CA GLY A 60 -8.46 -25.34 3.85
C GLY A 60 -6.98 -25.60 3.57
N HIS A 61 -6.48 -25.27 2.37
CA HIS A 61 -5.11 -25.63 1.96
C HIS A 61 -4.31 -24.45 1.36
N ASN A 62 -4.93 -23.31 1.08
CA ASN A 62 -4.31 -22.16 0.40
C ASN A 62 -3.60 -21.15 1.32
N GLN A 63 -3.15 -21.54 2.52
CA GLN A 63 -2.52 -20.62 3.48
C GLN A 63 -1.29 -19.89 2.93
N GLN A 64 -0.45 -20.58 2.16
CA GLN A 64 0.75 -20.00 1.55
C GLN A 64 0.42 -18.96 0.49
N ALA A 65 -0.59 -19.23 -0.34
CA ALA A 65 -1.02 -18.31 -1.38
C ALA A 65 -1.57 -17.03 -0.75
N LEU A 66 -2.44 -17.16 0.25
CA LEU A 66 -3.01 -16.00 0.97
C LEU A 66 -1.95 -15.19 1.72
N ALA A 67 -0.95 -15.85 2.32
CA ALA A 67 0.19 -15.19 2.94
C ALA A 67 0.95 -14.29 1.95
N ARG A 68 1.24 -14.82 0.76
CA ARG A 68 1.93 -14.08 -0.31
C ARG A 68 1.05 -12.96 -0.88
N GLU A 69 -0.23 -13.24 -1.14
CA GLU A 69 -1.18 -12.27 -1.70
C GLU A 69 -1.33 -11.05 -0.79
N TYR A 70 -1.51 -11.25 0.51
CA TYR A 70 -1.76 -10.15 1.45
C TYR A 70 -0.48 -9.62 2.13
N GLY A 71 0.69 -10.17 1.84
CA GLY A 71 1.96 -9.73 2.44
C GLY A 71 2.06 -10.00 3.94
N TYR A 72 1.48 -11.11 4.41
CA TYR A 72 1.55 -11.55 5.82
C TYR A 72 2.21 -12.92 5.95
N SER A 73 2.68 -13.26 7.15
CA SER A 73 3.25 -14.59 7.39
C SER A 73 2.17 -15.68 7.38
N GLN A 74 2.54 -16.91 7.00
CA GLN A 74 1.65 -18.07 7.12
C GLN A 74 1.14 -18.27 8.56
N LYS A 75 1.98 -18.02 9.58
CA LYS A 75 1.58 -18.06 10.99
C LYS A 75 0.47 -17.05 11.31
N TRP A 76 0.48 -15.87 10.69
CA TRP A 76 -0.59 -14.89 10.83
C TRP A 76 -1.88 -15.38 10.18
N ILE A 77 -1.81 -15.93 8.95
CA ILE A 77 -2.97 -16.53 8.26
C ILE A 77 -3.59 -17.65 9.10
N GLN A 78 -2.76 -18.55 9.64
CA GLN A 78 -3.22 -19.61 10.54
C GLN A 78 -3.97 -19.03 11.74
N ARG A 79 -3.43 -18.01 12.41
CA ARG A 79 -4.11 -17.37 13.54
C ARG A 79 -5.47 -16.80 13.15
N VAL A 80 -5.55 -16.10 12.02
CA VAL A 80 -6.81 -15.53 11.51
C VAL A 80 -7.86 -16.63 11.32
N VAL A 81 -7.52 -17.69 10.60
CA VAL A 81 -8.44 -18.80 10.31
C VAL A 81 -8.89 -19.56 11.57
N HIS A 82 -8.01 -19.70 12.57
CA HIS A 82 -8.35 -20.42 13.81
C HIS A 82 -9.10 -19.56 14.83
N GLN A 83 -8.95 -18.23 14.81
CA GLN A 83 -9.67 -17.32 15.72
C GLN A 83 -11.18 -17.30 15.45
N THR A 84 -11.62 -17.55 14.22
CA THR A 84 -13.05 -17.57 13.84
C THR A 84 -13.73 -18.90 14.10
N LYS A 85 -12.99 -19.96 14.45
CA LYS A 85 -13.54 -21.30 14.74
C LYS A 85 -13.92 -21.50 16.23
N LYS A 86 -13.79 -20.46 17.05
CA LYS A 86 -14.31 -20.41 18.43
C LYS A 86 -15.67 -19.74 18.43
#